data_AF-A0A3D4EHK9-F1
#
_entry.id   AF-A0A3D4EHK9-F1
#
_cell.length_a   1.000
_cell.length_b   1.000
_cell.length_c   1.000
_cell.angle_alpha   90.00
_cell.angle_beta   90.00
_cell.angle_gamma   90.00
#
_symmetry.space_group_name_H-M   'P 1'
#
loop_
_entity.id
_entity.type
_entity.pdbx_description
1 polymer ?
#
loop_
_entity_poly.entity_id
_entity_poly.type
_entity_poly.pdbx_seq_one_letter_code
_entity_poly.pdbx_strand_id
1 'polypeptide(L)'
;MINVFGYQGDSSECDGERFVTARLDKSLSRAVDEAYAKADKAQENATLPFWANAVAWLFFIVFAIVAVVVLRAASELGFAEAFVKLPLWLPIVGAAGFVVWLVLKLIEYRNGKKDEETGDYDRALESLANIKQAAEDRLGIPPDYTVVDIMSYRYKPAKGKLDGEYLNEDMKLFSKDDELCLADIDSVYSFPIKDFVRYYLGSKKLPLAIWNKEENYDEGEYLQYGIKTKYTDMACLCYSLQFVCDSEVYEIVFPEYELEHFQKLVDVPVEFDE
;
A
#
# COMPACT_ATOMS: atom_id res chain seq x y z
N MET A 1 11.30 8.64 -25.44
CA MET A 1 10.12 8.80 -24.59
C MET A 1 10.64 8.92 -23.17
N ILE A 2 10.15 9.90 -22.43
CA ILE A 2 10.58 10.21 -21.07
C ILE A 2 9.40 9.94 -20.15
N ASN A 3 9.55 9.04 -19.18
CA ASN A 3 8.53 8.83 -18.17
C ASN A 3 8.54 10.02 -17.21
N VAL A 4 7.42 10.71 -17.06
CA VAL A 4 7.26 11.85 -16.14
C VAL A 4 7.68 11.47 -14.71
N PHE A 5 7.33 10.27 -14.27
CA PHE A 5 7.67 9.75 -12.95
C PHE A 5 8.93 8.86 -12.99
N GLY A 6 9.83 9.16 -13.93
CA GLY A 6 11.17 8.58 -14.00
C GLY A 6 12.12 9.27 -13.02
N TYR A 7 12.97 8.50 -12.33
CA TYR A 7 13.97 9.04 -11.40
C TYR A 7 15.35 8.52 -11.75
N GLN A 8 16.30 9.44 -11.93
CA GLN A 8 17.69 9.10 -12.22
C GLN A 8 18.45 8.72 -10.95
N GLY A 9 18.81 7.43 -10.81
CA GLY A 9 19.53 6.91 -9.65
C GLY A 9 18.78 7.11 -8.34
N ASP A 10 19.44 7.75 -7.37
CA ASP A 10 18.86 8.06 -6.05
C ASP A 10 18.34 9.51 -5.99
N SER A 11 18.09 10.14 -7.15
CA SER A 11 17.48 11.47 -7.22
C SER A 11 16.10 11.48 -6.54
N SER A 12 15.81 12.58 -5.83
CA SER A 12 14.47 12.89 -5.34
C SER A 12 13.64 13.65 -6.37
N GLU A 13 14.27 14.23 -7.40
CA GLU A 13 13.59 14.90 -8.50
C GLU A 13 13.32 13.89 -9.62
N CYS A 14 12.08 13.87 -10.10
CA CYS A 14 11.68 13.08 -11.26
C CYS A 14 11.94 13.84 -12.56
N ASP A 15 11.95 13.14 -13.69
CA ASP A 15 12.10 13.72 -15.03
C ASP A 15 10.94 14.70 -15.36
N GLY A 16 9.81 14.55 -14.66
CA GLY A 16 8.63 15.40 -14.74
C GLY A 16 8.65 16.64 -13.86
N GLU A 17 9.74 16.96 -13.15
CA GLU A 17 9.86 18.13 -12.25
C GLU A 17 9.41 19.44 -12.91
N ARG A 18 9.63 19.58 -14.23
CA ARG A 18 9.21 20.73 -15.03
C ARG A 18 7.69 20.94 -15.11
N PHE A 19 6.90 19.92 -14.80
CA PHE A 19 5.43 19.97 -14.83
C PHE A 19 4.83 20.24 -13.45
N VAL A 20 5.65 20.42 -12.41
CA VAL A 20 5.19 20.75 -11.06
C VAL A 20 4.67 22.19 -11.04
N THR A 21 3.38 22.36 -10.77
CA THR A 21 2.69 23.67 -10.71
C THR A 21 2.43 24.13 -9.28
N ALA A 22 2.40 23.22 -8.32
CA ALA A 22 2.31 23.50 -6.90
C ALA A 22 3.16 22.53 -6.10
N ARG A 23 3.77 23.01 -5.01
CA ARG A 23 4.52 22.20 -4.06
C ARG A 23 4.31 22.72 -2.64
N LEU A 24 4.22 21.81 -1.68
CA LEU A 24 4.17 22.14 -0.27
C LEU A 24 5.46 22.83 0.18
N ASP A 25 5.35 23.76 1.12
CA ASP A 25 6.54 24.27 1.77
C ASP A 25 7.19 23.19 2.65
N LYS A 26 8.49 23.36 2.92
CA LYS A 26 9.25 22.38 3.72
C LYS A 26 8.71 22.20 5.14
N SER A 27 8.02 23.21 5.68
CA SER A 27 7.42 23.11 7.02
C SER A 27 6.21 22.20 7.02
N LEU A 28 5.32 22.34 6.05
CA LEU A 28 4.09 21.57 5.94
C LEU A 28 4.38 20.14 5.49
N SER A 29 5.31 19.94 4.54
CA SER A 29 5.80 18.61 4.17
C SER A 29 6.35 17.86 5.40
N ARG A 30 7.18 18.49 6.24
CA ARG A 30 7.64 17.88 7.50
C ARG A 30 6.52 17.61 8.49
N ALA A 31 5.55 18.51 8.60
CA ALA A 31 4.42 18.31 9.49
C ALA A 31 3.56 17.11 9.06
N VAL A 32 3.42 16.89 7.75
CA VAL A 32 2.79 15.69 7.19
C VAL A 32 3.59 14.45 7.59
N ASP A 33 4.90 14.42 7.33
CA ASP A 33 5.77 13.27 7.68
C ASP A 33 5.72 12.94 9.19
N GLU A 34 5.78 13.97 10.04
CA GLU A 34 5.70 13.82 11.50
C GLU A 34 4.33 13.29 11.94
N ALA A 35 3.25 13.72 11.30
CA ALA A 35 1.90 13.25 11.58
C ALA A 35 1.72 11.77 11.19
N TYR A 36 2.27 11.36 10.04
CA TYR A 36 2.31 9.97 9.62
C TYR A 36 3.09 9.11 10.61
N ALA A 37 4.32 9.51 10.97
CA ALA A 37 5.14 8.78 11.93
C ALA A 37 4.46 8.66 13.30
N LYS A 38 3.71 9.69 13.72
CA LYS A 38 2.96 9.68 14.97
C LYS A 38 1.75 8.73 14.90
N ALA A 39 1.02 8.72 13.79
CA ALA A 39 -0.12 7.82 13.60
C ALA A 39 0.33 6.36 13.54
N ASP A 40 1.40 6.07 12.80
CA ASP A 40 1.99 4.73 12.70
C ASP A 40 2.45 4.21 14.08
N LYS A 41 3.20 5.05 14.82
CA LYS A 41 3.59 4.71 16.19
C LYS A 41 2.41 4.55 17.13
N ALA A 42 1.34 5.34 16.98
CA ALA A 42 0.14 5.18 17.80
C ALA A 42 -0.55 3.83 17.51
N GLN A 43 -0.62 3.43 16.23
CA GLN A 43 -1.14 2.13 15.80
C GLN A 43 -0.32 0.96 16.36
N GLU A 44 1.01 1.03 16.27
CA GLU A 44 1.92 0.02 16.83
C GLU A 44 1.76 -0.14 18.35
N ASN A 45 1.43 0.95 19.05
CA ASN A 45 1.21 0.91 20.49
C ASN A 45 -0.20 0.39 20.87
N ALA A 46 -1.19 0.65 20.03
CA ALA A 46 -2.57 0.21 20.25
C ALA A 46 -2.77 -1.29 19.93
N THR A 47 -2.02 -1.84 18.97
CA THR A 47 -2.21 -3.20 18.46
C THR A 47 -1.00 -4.10 18.70
N LEU A 48 -1.21 -5.41 18.80
CA LEU A 48 -0.09 -6.36 18.72
C LEU A 48 0.37 -6.49 17.25
N PRO A 49 1.68 -6.60 16.99
CA PRO A 49 2.17 -6.93 15.67
C PRO A 49 1.51 -8.21 15.15
N PHE A 50 1.19 -8.25 13.85
CA PHE A 50 0.54 -9.41 13.22
C PHE A 50 1.26 -10.74 13.54
N TRP A 51 2.59 -10.75 13.50
CA TRP A 51 3.39 -11.94 13.81
C TRP A 51 3.24 -12.39 15.27
N ALA A 52 3.11 -11.45 16.22
CA ALA A 52 2.93 -11.76 17.63
C ALA A 52 1.54 -12.38 17.87
N ASN A 53 0.52 -11.90 17.17
CA ASN A 53 -0.82 -12.49 17.18
C ASN A 53 -0.81 -13.90 16.56
N ALA A 54 -0.11 -14.10 15.44
CA ALA A 54 0.04 -15.43 14.81
C ALA A 54 0.75 -16.44 15.73
N VAL A 55 1.83 -16.00 16.41
CA VAL A 55 2.55 -16.80 17.40
C VAL A 55 1.64 -17.16 18.58
N ALA A 56 0.84 -16.21 19.09
CA ALA A 56 -0.12 -16.47 20.15
C ALA A 56 -1.08 -17.60 19.75
N TRP A 57 -1.68 -17.52 18.56
CA TRP A 57 -2.60 -18.55 18.07
C TRP A 57 -1.93 -19.91 17.86
N LEU A 58 -0.67 -19.94 17.42
CA LEU A 58 0.08 -21.19 17.32
C LEU A 58 0.27 -21.86 18.69
N PHE A 59 0.62 -21.09 19.73
CA PHE A 59 0.73 -21.62 21.09
C PHE A 59 -0.62 -22.09 21.65
N PHE A 60 -1.72 -21.42 21.30
CA PHE A 60 -3.06 -21.88 21.65
C PHE A 60 -3.44 -23.20 20.96
N ILE A 61 -3.09 -23.37 19.68
CA ILE A 61 -3.31 -24.62 18.94
C ILE A 61 -2.52 -25.76 19.58
N VAL A 62 -1.25 -25.54 19.92
CA VAL A 62 -0.42 -26.53 20.63
C VAL A 62 -1.05 -26.91 21.96
N PHE A 63 -1.50 -25.93 22.75
CA PHE A 63 -2.25 -26.18 23.98
C PHE A 63 -3.52 -27.00 23.72
N ALA A 64 -4.33 -26.64 22.72
CA ALA A 64 -5.58 -27.33 22.41
C ALA A 64 -5.35 -28.79 22.02
N ILE A 65 -4.32 -29.07 21.21
CA ILE A 65 -3.93 -30.45 20.84
C ILE A 65 -3.55 -31.24 22.10
N VAL A 66 -2.69 -30.67 22.95
CA VAL A 66 -2.28 -31.30 24.22
C VAL A 66 -3.49 -31.54 25.13
N ALA A 67 -4.38 -30.57 25.25
CA ALA A 67 -5.58 -30.67 26.07
C ALA A 67 -6.50 -31.80 25.57
N VAL A 68 -6.69 -31.95 24.26
CA VAL A 68 -7.47 -33.05 23.68
C VAL A 68 -6.84 -34.41 23.99
N VAL A 69 -5.51 -34.54 23.86
CA VAL A 69 -4.78 -35.77 24.19
C VAL A 69 -4.94 -36.13 25.68
N VAL A 70 -4.80 -35.14 26.56
CA VAL A 70 -4.95 -35.33 28.02
C VAL A 70 -6.40 -35.68 28.38
N LEU A 71 -7.38 -34.99 27.81
CA LEU A 71 -8.81 -35.26 28.05
C LEU A 71 -9.22 -36.65 27.57
N ARG A 72 -8.72 -37.08 26.41
CA ARG A 72 -8.98 -38.43 25.89
C ARG A 72 -8.38 -39.50 26.80
N ALA A 73 -7.11 -39.36 27.18
CA ALA A 73 -6.46 -40.27 28.12
C ALA A 73 -7.19 -40.30 29.48
N ALA A 74 -7.62 -39.15 29.98
CA ALA A 74 -8.39 -39.05 31.22
C ALA A 74 -9.79 -39.67 31.13
N SER A 75 -10.43 -39.63 29.96
CA SER A 75 -11.73 -40.28 29.75
C SER A 75 -11.64 -41.81 29.74
N GLU A 76 -10.50 -42.37 29.31
CA GLU A 76 -10.28 -43.81 29.23
C GLU A 76 -9.76 -44.41 30.55
N LEU A 77 -8.96 -43.65 31.31
CA LEU A 77 -8.17 -44.17 32.45
C LEU A 77 -8.41 -43.41 33.77
N GLY A 78 -9.16 -42.30 33.74
CA GLY A 78 -9.22 -41.34 34.86
C GLY A 78 -8.01 -40.40 34.87
N PHE A 79 -8.20 -39.18 35.39
CA PHE A 79 -7.18 -38.12 35.35
C PHE A 79 -5.85 -38.52 36.03
N ALA A 80 -5.91 -39.14 37.21
CA ALA A 80 -4.70 -39.49 37.96
C ALA A 80 -3.82 -40.50 37.21
N GLU A 81 -4.42 -41.52 36.59
CA GLU A 81 -3.65 -42.52 35.83
C GLU A 81 -3.21 -42.00 34.47
N ALA A 82 -4.00 -41.13 33.83
CA ALA A 82 -3.64 -40.47 32.57
C ALA A 82 -2.38 -39.60 32.72
N PHE A 83 -2.27 -38.83 33.81
CA PHE A 83 -1.08 -38.00 34.06
C PHE A 83 0.18 -38.82 34.42
N VAL A 84 0.02 -40.03 34.97
CA VAL A 84 1.14 -40.95 35.24
C VAL A 84 1.60 -41.68 33.97
N LYS A 85 0.67 -42.01 33.07
CA LYS A 85 0.98 -42.69 31.80
C LYS A 85 1.48 -41.75 30.70
N LEU A 86 1.02 -40.51 30.67
CA LEU A 86 1.47 -39.55 29.68
C LEU A 86 2.90 -39.08 29.99
N PRO A 87 3.74 -38.84 28.97
CA PRO A 87 5.04 -38.23 29.18
C PRO A 87 4.89 -36.88 29.88
N LEU A 88 5.59 -36.69 31.00
CA LEU A 88 5.54 -35.47 31.84
C LEU A 88 5.76 -34.16 31.07
N TRP A 89 6.56 -34.19 29.99
CA TRP A 89 6.81 -33.01 29.16
C TRP A 89 5.55 -32.52 28.41
N LEU A 90 4.60 -33.41 28.10
CA LEU A 90 3.44 -33.11 27.27
C LEU A 90 2.48 -32.11 27.95
N PRO A 91 2.00 -32.32 29.20
CA PRO A 91 1.20 -31.32 29.90
C PRO A 91 1.98 -30.05 30.23
N ILE A 92 3.29 -30.12 30.45
CA ILE A 92 4.15 -28.94 30.69
C ILE A 92 4.19 -28.04 29.46
N VAL A 93 4.39 -28.61 28.26
CA VAL A 93 4.39 -27.86 26.99
C VAL A 93 3.02 -27.24 26.73
N GLY A 94 1.93 -27.97 26.97
CA GLY A 94 0.57 -27.41 26.85
C GLY A 94 0.33 -26.24 27.79
N ALA A 95 0.68 -26.38 29.06
CA ALA A 95 0.53 -25.31 30.05
C ALA A 95 1.38 -24.08 29.71
N ALA A 96 2.64 -24.28 29.30
CA ALA A 96 3.51 -23.20 28.86
C ALA A 96 2.94 -22.46 27.64
N GLY A 97 2.43 -23.18 26.64
CA GLY A 97 1.78 -22.58 25.48
C GLY A 97 0.55 -21.75 25.85
N PHE A 98 -0.29 -22.26 26.76
CA PHE A 98 -1.44 -21.51 27.25
C PHE A 98 -1.04 -20.20 27.97
N VAL A 99 0.00 -20.24 28.81
CA VAL A 99 0.51 -19.04 29.50
C VAL A 99 1.02 -18.01 28.50
N VAL A 100 1.79 -18.42 27.49
CA VAL A 100 2.30 -17.51 26.45
C VAL A 100 1.13 -16.86 25.69
N TRP A 101 0.14 -17.64 25.25
CA TRP A 101 -1.06 -17.10 24.59
C TRP A 101 -1.81 -16.12 25.49
N LEU A 102 -2.03 -16.48 26.76
CA LEU A 102 -2.78 -15.67 27.71
C LEU A 102 -2.09 -14.32 27.98
N VAL A 103 -0.78 -14.33 28.18
CA VAL A 103 0.01 -13.10 28.39
C VAL A 103 -0.09 -12.18 27.18
N LEU A 104 0.03 -12.71 25.96
CA LEU A 104 -0.09 -11.92 24.74
C LEU A 104 -1.49 -11.32 24.61
N LYS A 105 -2.56 -12.10 24.84
CA LYS A 105 -3.94 -11.59 24.80
C LYS A 105 -4.24 -10.55 25.88
N LEU A 106 -3.64 -10.67 27.07
CA LEU A 106 -3.76 -9.65 28.11
C LEU A 106 -3.04 -8.35 27.72
N ILE A 107 -1.89 -8.43 27.04
CA ILE A 107 -1.19 -7.25 26.51
C ILE A 107 -2.04 -6.57 25.44
N GLU A 108 -2.58 -7.33 24.48
CA GLU A 108 -3.48 -6.83 23.43
C GLU A 108 -4.69 -6.12 24.04
N TYR A 109 -5.36 -6.78 24.98
CA TYR A 109 -6.53 -6.23 25.66
C TYR A 109 -6.20 -4.95 26.44
N ARG A 110 -5.06 -4.92 27.15
CA ARG A 110 -4.61 -3.73 27.88
C ARG A 110 -4.26 -2.59 26.93
N ASN A 111 -3.61 -2.88 25.82
CA ASN A 111 -3.23 -1.86 24.83
C ASN A 111 -4.48 -1.27 24.19
N GLY A 112 -5.43 -2.11 23.76
CA GLY A 112 -6.72 -1.66 23.23
C GLY A 112 -7.53 -0.85 24.25
N LYS A 113 -7.63 -1.30 25.51
CA LYS A 113 -8.28 -0.52 26.58
C LYS A 113 -7.61 0.82 26.86
N LYS A 114 -6.28 0.84 26.88
CA LYS A 114 -5.53 2.07 27.12
C LYS A 114 -5.82 3.08 26.01
N ASP A 115 -5.91 2.61 24.77
CA ASP A 115 -6.27 3.44 23.64
C ASP A 115 -7.74 3.89 23.68
N GLU A 116 -8.68 3.02 24.05
CA GLU A 116 -10.09 3.42 24.29
C GLU A 116 -10.20 4.50 25.39
N GLU A 117 -9.37 4.42 26.43
CA GLU A 117 -9.37 5.37 27.54
C GLU A 117 -8.68 6.70 27.18
N THR A 118 -7.58 6.68 26.44
CA THR A 118 -6.84 7.90 26.08
C THR A 118 -7.27 8.52 24.76
N GLY A 119 -7.88 7.75 23.85
CA GLY A 119 -8.15 8.13 22.47
C GLY A 119 -6.89 8.64 21.76
N ASP A 120 -5.71 8.11 22.09
CA ASP A 120 -4.45 8.60 21.54
C ASP A 120 -4.33 8.27 20.05
N TYR A 121 -4.77 7.07 19.64
CA TYR A 121 -4.79 6.67 18.23
C TYR A 121 -5.80 7.49 17.43
N ASP A 122 -7.04 7.61 17.89
CA ASP A 122 -8.07 8.41 17.21
C ASP A 122 -7.65 9.87 17.05
N ARG A 123 -7.05 10.47 18.09
CA ARG A 123 -6.50 11.84 18.00
C ARG A 123 -5.32 11.94 17.04
N ALA A 124 -4.49 10.90 16.93
CA ALA A 124 -3.40 10.88 15.96
C ALA A 124 -3.93 10.77 14.53
N LEU A 125 -4.95 9.95 14.30
CA LEU A 125 -5.63 9.84 13.00
C LEU A 125 -6.35 11.12 12.61
N GLU A 126 -7.08 11.75 13.54
CA GLU A 126 -7.74 13.04 13.32
C GLU A 126 -6.71 14.13 13.01
N SER A 127 -5.59 14.17 13.74
CA SER A 127 -4.50 15.09 13.44
C SER A 127 -3.90 14.85 12.06
N LEU A 128 -3.72 13.60 11.65
CA LEU A 128 -3.22 13.24 10.32
C LEU A 128 -4.21 13.67 9.23
N ALA A 129 -5.49 13.37 9.40
CA ALA A 129 -6.55 13.75 8.47
C ALA A 129 -6.62 15.29 8.29
N ASN A 130 -6.56 16.04 9.40
CA ASN A 130 -6.56 17.50 9.36
C ASN A 130 -5.34 18.09 8.63
N ILE A 131 -4.15 17.52 8.86
CA ILE A 131 -2.92 17.97 8.19
C ILE A 131 -2.94 17.61 6.70
N LYS A 132 -3.44 16.42 6.34
CA LYS A 132 -3.64 16.03 4.93
C LYS A 132 -4.62 16.96 4.22
N GLN A 133 -5.76 17.27 4.84
CA GLN A 133 -6.72 18.20 4.28
C GLN A 133 -6.10 19.59 4.09
N ALA A 134 -5.35 20.08 5.06
CA ALA A 134 -4.65 21.36 4.95
C ALA A 134 -3.59 21.36 3.82
N ALA A 135 -2.91 20.24 3.61
CA ALA A 135 -1.99 20.06 2.50
C ALA A 135 -2.71 20.08 1.15
N GLU A 136 -3.83 19.37 1.02
CA GLU A 136 -4.66 19.33 -0.18
C GLU A 136 -5.22 20.71 -0.54
N ASP A 137 -5.77 21.42 0.46
CA ASP A 137 -6.27 22.78 0.32
C ASP A 137 -5.16 23.73 -0.15
N ARG A 138 -3.93 23.54 0.38
CA ARG A 138 -2.77 24.36 0.02
C ARG A 138 -2.27 24.09 -1.40
N LEU A 139 -2.32 22.83 -1.83
CA LEU A 139 -2.02 22.41 -3.20
C LEU A 139 -3.16 22.76 -4.18
N GLY A 140 -4.34 23.14 -3.66
CA GLY A 140 -5.49 23.50 -4.48
C GLY A 140 -6.11 22.28 -5.18
N ILE A 141 -6.04 21.12 -4.53
CA ILE A 141 -6.66 19.87 -4.98
C ILE A 141 -8.16 19.96 -4.73
N PRO A 142 -9.03 19.74 -5.74
CA PRO A 142 -10.48 19.80 -5.55
C PRO A 142 -10.99 18.61 -4.73
N PRO A 143 -12.14 18.69 -4.06
CA PRO A 143 -12.70 17.57 -3.30
C PRO A 143 -13.18 16.40 -4.20
N ASP A 144 -13.38 16.65 -5.49
CA ASP A 144 -13.78 15.65 -6.49
C ASP A 144 -12.55 15.19 -7.29
N TYR A 145 -11.69 14.40 -6.65
CA TYR A 145 -10.56 13.73 -7.29
C TYR A 145 -10.79 12.21 -7.31
N THR A 146 -10.09 11.53 -8.22
CA THR A 146 -10.02 10.06 -8.25
C THR A 146 -8.63 9.62 -7.80
N VAL A 147 -8.52 8.60 -6.95
CA VAL A 147 -7.23 7.99 -6.61
C VAL A 147 -6.88 6.94 -7.66
N VAL A 148 -5.76 7.13 -8.34
CA VAL A 148 -5.27 6.26 -9.43
C VAL A 148 -3.84 5.79 -9.14
N ASP A 149 -3.48 4.64 -9.68
CA ASP A 149 -2.13 4.11 -9.57
C ASP A 149 -1.27 4.56 -10.77
N ILE A 150 -0.06 5.04 -10.49
CA ILE A 150 0.93 5.45 -11.48
C ILE A 150 2.19 4.59 -11.31
N MET A 151 2.86 4.30 -12.42
CA MET A 151 4.11 3.55 -12.46
C MET A 151 5.30 4.50 -12.51
N SER A 152 5.92 4.73 -11.36
CA SER A 152 7.20 5.44 -11.28
C SER A 152 8.36 4.50 -11.62
N TYR A 153 9.46 5.03 -12.17
CA TYR A 153 10.57 4.22 -12.67
C TYR A 153 11.93 4.77 -12.24
N ARG A 154 12.61 4.08 -11.33
CA ARG A 154 13.98 4.44 -10.94
C ARG A 154 14.99 3.76 -11.87
N TYR A 155 15.83 4.53 -12.54
CA TYR A 155 16.82 3.99 -13.48
C TYR A 155 18.23 4.51 -13.22
N LYS A 156 19.23 3.63 -13.40
CA LYS A 156 20.64 4.05 -13.37
C LYS A 156 21.14 4.27 -14.80
N PRO A 157 21.68 5.45 -15.14
CA PRO A 157 22.28 5.68 -16.44
C PRO A 157 23.62 4.90 -16.53
N ALA A 158 23.57 3.61 -16.92
CA ALA A 158 24.77 2.80 -17.10
C ALA A 158 24.76 2.08 -18.46
N LYS A 159 25.73 2.41 -19.32
CA LYS A 159 26.12 1.64 -20.53
C LYS A 159 24.97 1.22 -21.45
N GLY A 160 24.04 2.13 -21.75
CA GLY A 160 23.02 1.94 -22.79
C GLY A 160 21.91 0.94 -22.47
N LYS A 161 21.83 0.45 -21.22
CA LYS A 161 20.64 -0.22 -20.69
C LYS A 161 20.10 0.60 -19.53
N LEU A 162 18.84 1.01 -19.65
CA LEU A 162 18.03 1.45 -18.52
C LEU A 162 17.75 0.18 -17.69
N ASP A 163 18.64 -0.09 -16.74
CA ASP A 163 18.35 -1.07 -15.69
C ASP A 163 17.68 -0.29 -14.56
N GLY A 164 16.47 -0.71 -14.20
CA GLY A 164 15.63 0.06 -13.31
C GLY A 164 14.42 -0.72 -12.81
N GLU A 165 13.82 -0.20 -11.75
CA GLU A 165 12.72 -0.82 -11.03
C GLU A 165 11.48 0.07 -11.14
N TYR A 166 10.35 -0.55 -11.44
CA TYR A 166 9.06 0.10 -11.40
C TYR A 166 8.51 0.04 -9.98
N LEU A 167 7.95 1.16 -9.53
CA LEU A 167 7.19 1.26 -8.30
C LEU A 167 5.77 1.70 -8.66
N ASN A 168 4.81 1.13 -7.95
CA ASN A 168 3.41 1.50 -8.03
C ASN A 168 3.15 2.52 -6.92
N GLU A 169 2.67 3.71 -7.30
CA GLU A 169 2.40 4.83 -6.40
C GLU A 169 0.95 5.29 -6.60
N ASP A 170 0.25 5.62 -5.52
CA ASP A 170 -1.08 6.22 -5.60
C ASP A 170 -0.99 7.73 -5.80
N MET A 171 -1.77 8.26 -6.73
CA MET A 171 -1.86 9.69 -7.01
C MET A 171 -3.32 10.11 -7.10
N LYS A 172 -3.58 11.39 -6.82
CA LYS A 172 -4.89 12.01 -7.00
C LYS A 172 -4.97 12.59 -8.41
N LEU A 173 -5.86 12.04 -9.22
CA LEU A 173 -6.18 12.49 -10.57
C LEU A 173 -7.40 13.41 -10.55
N PHE A 174 -7.27 14.58 -11.16
CA PHE A 174 -8.36 15.54 -11.35
C PHE A 174 -8.11 16.42 -12.57
N SER A 175 -9.11 17.20 -12.96
CA SER A 175 -8.94 18.25 -13.98
C SER A 175 -9.07 19.63 -13.37
N LYS A 176 -8.29 20.58 -13.88
CA LYS A 176 -8.34 21.98 -13.48
C LYS A 176 -7.91 22.84 -14.66
N ASP A 177 -8.71 23.84 -15.03
CA ASP A 177 -8.36 24.84 -16.05
C ASP A 177 -7.86 24.23 -17.40
N ASP A 178 -8.53 23.18 -17.90
CA ASP A 178 -8.17 22.40 -19.11
C ASP A 178 -6.81 21.65 -19.03
N GLU A 179 -6.34 21.42 -17.81
CA GLU A 179 -5.18 20.58 -17.51
C GLU A 179 -5.61 19.29 -16.80
N LEU A 180 -4.94 18.19 -17.14
CA LEU A 180 -4.93 16.98 -16.34
C LEU A 180 -3.93 17.21 -15.20
N CYS A 181 -4.39 17.02 -13.96
CA CYS A 181 -3.55 17.16 -12.79
C CYS A 181 -3.37 15.81 -12.08
N LEU A 182 -2.14 15.52 -11.71
CA LEU A 182 -1.79 14.42 -10.82
C LEU A 182 -1.15 15.01 -9.57
N ALA A 183 -1.62 14.64 -8.40
CA ALA A 183 -1.04 15.10 -7.15
C ALA A 183 -0.63 13.94 -6.26
N ASP A 184 0.60 14.00 -5.76
CA ASP A 184 1.05 13.16 -4.67
C ASP A 184 0.79 13.89 -3.33
N ILE A 185 1.55 13.51 -2.30
CA ILE A 185 1.44 14.10 -0.97
C ILE A 185 2.02 15.52 -0.87
N ASP A 186 2.95 15.90 -1.76
CA ASP A 186 3.74 17.13 -1.64
C ASP A 186 3.66 18.06 -2.86
N SER A 187 3.24 17.56 -4.01
CA SER A 187 3.33 18.25 -5.30
C SER A 187 2.10 17.99 -6.17
N VAL A 188 1.81 18.95 -7.03
CA VAL A 188 0.83 18.84 -8.12
C VAL A 188 1.56 18.99 -9.44
N TYR A 189 1.40 18.00 -10.30
CA TYR A 189 1.85 18.01 -11.69
C TYR A 189 0.65 18.38 -12.57
N SER A 190 0.85 19.26 -13.55
CA SER A 190 -0.22 19.68 -14.46
C SER A 190 0.21 19.59 -15.92
N PHE A 191 -0.67 19.02 -16.73
CA PHE A 191 -0.43 18.72 -18.13
C PHE A 191 -1.59 19.26 -18.97
N PRO A 192 -1.35 20.16 -19.95
CA PRO A 192 -2.42 20.63 -20.81
C PRO A 192 -3.08 19.47 -21.56
N ILE A 193 -4.41 19.32 -21.44
CA ILE A 193 -5.12 18.17 -22.02
C ILE A 193 -4.92 18.06 -23.53
N LYS A 194 -4.84 19.21 -24.20
CA LYS A 194 -4.61 19.33 -25.64
C LYS A 194 -3.27 18.75 -26.14
N ASP A 195 -2.29 18.56 -25.25
CA ASP A 195 -0.94 18.11 -25.61
C ASP A 195 -0.84 16.58 -25.60
N PHE A 196 -1.83 15.88 -25.03
CA PHE A 196 -1.92 14.43 -25.11
C PHE A 196 -2.26 13.97 -26.52
N VAL A 197 -1.65 12.86 -26.93
CA VAL A 197 -1.73 12.36 -28.31
C VAL A 197 -2.38 10.99 -28.41
N ARG A 198 -2.19 10.10 -27.43
CA ARG A 198 -2.73 8.74 -27.42
C ARG A 198 -2.52 8.03 -26.09
N TYR A 199 -3.30 6.99 -25.87
CA TYR A 199 -2.99 5.89 -24.96
C TYR A 199 -2.31 4.76 -25.75
N TYR A 200 -1.26 4.17 -25.19
CA TYR A 200 -0.56 3.04 -25.81
C TYR A 200 -0.39 1.89 -24.80
N LEU A 201 -1.00 0.74 -25.07
CA LEU A 201 -0.86 -0.45 -24.22
C LEU A 201 0.43 -1.19 -24.55
N GLY A 202 1.34 -1.28 -23.57
CA GLY A 202 2.56 -2.06 -23.72
C GLY A 202 2.30 -3.57 -23.68
N SER A 203 2.99 -4.34 -24.51
CA SER A 203 2.89 -5.82 -24.53
C SER A 203 3.49 -6.52 -23.30
N LYS A 204 4.35 -5.84 -22.53
CA LYS A 204 5.02 -6.39 -21.35
C LYS A 204 4.26 -6.02 -20.07
N LYS A 205 3.98 -7.02 -19.23
CA LYS A 205 3.48 -6.77 -17.87
C LYS A 205 4.56 -6.14 -16.99
N LEU A 206 4.21 -5.08 -16.27
CA LEU A 206 5.06 -4.43 -15.28
C LEU A 206 4.75 -4.94 -13.87
N PRO A 207 5.76 -5.07 -12.99
CA PRO A 207 5.54 -5.51 -11.62
C PRO A 207 4.79 -4.44 -10.82
N LEU A 208 3.81 -4.87 -10.03
CA LEU A 208 3.12 -4.10 -9.01
C LEU A 208 3.71 -4.51 -7.66
N ALA A 209 4.60 -3.69 -7.11
CA ALA A 209 5.25 -4.00 -5.84
C ALA A 209 4.28 -3.95 -4.66
N ILE A 210 3.26 -3.08 -4.75
CA ILE A 210 2.25 -2.83 -3.73
C ILE A 210 0.87 -2.83 -4.41
N TRP A 211 -0.17 -3.18 -3.66
CA TRP A 211 -1.56 -3.05 -4.08
C TRP A 211 -2.20 -1.92 -3.29
N ASN A 212 -2.62 -0.85 -3.97
CA ASN A 212 -3.14 0.37 -3.34
C ASN A 212 -4.68 0.46 -3.35
N LYS A 213 -5.40 -0.58 -3.77
CA LYS A 213 -6.86 -0.59 -3.86
C LYS A 213 -7.50 -1.25 -2.65
N GLU A 214 -8.68 -0.76 -2.26
CA GLU A 214 -9.46 -1.32 -1.15
C GLU A 214 -9.96 -2.74 -1.46
N GLU A 215 -10.52 -2.93 -2.67
CA GLU A 215 -10.90 -4.26 -3.16
C GLU A 215 -9.65 -5.01 -3.62
N ASN A 216 -9.57 -6.29 -3.29
CA ASN A 216 -8.41 -7.11 -3.63
C ASN A 216 -8.35 -7.39 -5.14
N TYR A 217 -7.14 -7.62 -5.66
CA TYR A 217 -6.91 -7.81 -7.10
C TYR A 217 -7.62 -9.04 -7.72
N ASP A 218 -8.01 -10.02 -6.89
CA ASP A 218 -8.72 -11.24 -7.27
C ASP A 218 -10.23 -11.19 -6.95
N GLU A 219 -10.75 -9.99 -6.69
CA GLU A 219 -12.15 -9.74 -6.40
C GLU A 219 -12.72 -8.67 -7.34
N GLY A 220 -14.06 -8.61 -7.39
CA GLY A 220 -14.87 -7.62 -8.13
C GLY A 220 -14.35 -7.20 -9.51
N GLU A 221 -14.11 -5.90 -9.67
CA GLU A 221 -13.79 -5.29 -10.96
C GLU A 221 -12.39 -5.66 -11.47
N TYR A 222 -11.48 -6.06 -10.58
CA TYR A 222 -10.08 -6.31 -10.92
C TYR A 222 -9.81 -7.69 -11.54
N LEU A 223 -10.73 -8.63 -11.37
CA LEU A 223 -10.66 -9.99 -11.91
C LEU A 223 -10.40 -10.03 -13.43
N GLN A 224 -10.93 -9.06 -14.18
CA GLN A 224 -10.83 -9.01 -15.64
C GLN A 224 -9.40 -8.71 -16.15
N TYR A 225 -8.54 -8.09 -15.33
CA TYR A 225 -7.20 -7.66 -15.76
C TYR A 225 -6.14 -8.77 -15.63
N GLY A 226 -6.54 -9.96 -15.15
CA GLY A 226 -5.68 -11.14 -15.10
C GLY A 226 -4.35 -10.87 -14.38
N ILE A 227 -4.43 -10.16 -13.26
CA ILE A 227 -3.29 -9.83 -12.39
C ILE A 227 -2.70 -11.15 -11.91
N LYS A 228 -1.46 -11.44 -12.32
CA LYS A 228 -0.81 -12.70 -11.99
C LYS A 228 -0.06 -12.52 -10.68
N THR A 229 -0.21 -13.47 -9.75
CA THR A 229 0.63 -13.55 -8.56
C THR A 229 1.55 -14.76 -8.63
N LYS A 230 2.84 -14.56 -8.35
CA LYS A 230 3.73 -15.67 -7.97
C LYS A 230 4.50 -15.26 -6.72
N TYR A 231 4.11 -15.84 -5.58
CA TYR A 231 4.60 -15.50 -4.24
C TYR A 231 4.33 -14.03 -3.88
N THR A 232 5.22 -13.12 -4.27
CA THR A 232 5.17 -11.67 -4.01
C THR A 232 4.99 -10.84 -5.29
N ASP A 233 5.11 -11.46 -6.46
CA ASP A 233 5.17 -10.72 -7.72
C ASP A 233 3.77 -10.60 -8.33
N MET A 234 3.11 -9.46 -8.10
CA MET A 234 1.94 -9.02 -8.86
C MET A 234 2.41 -8.35 -10.15
N ALA A 235 1.74 -8.57 -11.27
CA ALA A 235 2.05 -7.86 -12.51
C ALA A 235 0.81 -7.70 -13.41
N CYS A 236 0.69 -6.53 -14.03
CA CYS A 236 -0.39 -6.17 -14.95
C CYS A 236 0.17 -5.53 -16.23
N LEU A 237 -0.65 -5.45 -17.29
CA LEU A 237 -0.32 -4.60 -18.43
C LEU A 237 -0.49 -3.14 -18.03
N CYS A 238 0.24 -2.25 -18.69
CA CYS A 238 0.20 -0.82 -18.40
C CYS A 238 0.04 -0.02 -19.68
N TYR A 239 -0.76 1.03 -19.60
CA TYR A 239 -0.82 2.05 -20.63
C TYR A 239 0.27 3.11 -20.41
N SER A 240 0.73 3.65 -21.52
CA SER A 240 1.51 4.87 -21.64
C SER A 240 0.60 5.94 -22.23
N LEU A 241 0.19 6.92 -21.41
CA LEU A 241 -0.51 8.11 -21.89
C LEU A 241 0.54 9.13 -22.34
N GLN A 242 0.63 9.32 -23.65
CA GLN A 242 1.72 10.06 -24.29
C GLN A 242 1.28 11.50 -24.60
N PHE A 243 2.21 12.43 -24.42
CA PHE A 243 2.03 13.83 -24.77
C PHE A 243 3.32 14.45 -25.29
N VAL A 244 3.18 15.56 -26.03
CA VAL A 244 4.31 16.26 -26.65
C VAL A 244 4.50 17.62 -26.00
N CYS A 245 5.69 17.86 -25.45
CA CYS A 245 6.08 19.14 -24.87
C CYS A 245 7.46 19.53 -25.41
N ASP A 246 7.60 20.74 -25.96
CA ASP A 246 8.87 21.27 -26.49
C ASP A 246 9.64 20.35 -27.46
N SER A 247 8.91 19.60 -28.29
CA SER A 247 9.44 18.59 -29.24
C SER A 247 9.93 17.28 -28.61
N GLU A 248 9.74 17.10 -27.31
CA GLU A 248 9.98 15.84 -26.61
C GLU A 248 8.66 15.10 -26.38
N VAL A 249 8.73 13.77 -26.41
CA VAL A 249 7.60 12.90 -26.11
C VAL A 249 7.75 12.39 -24.68
N TYR A 250 6.80 12.78 -23.84
CA TYR A 250 6.68 12.33 -22.47
C TYR A 250 5.57 11.28 -22.35
N GLU A 251 5.63 10.49 -21.29
CA GLU A 251 4.60 9.51 -20.97
C GLU A 251 4.28 9.49 -19.48
N ILE A 252 3.00 9.26 -19.18
CA ILE A 252 2.52 8.86 -17.86
C ILE A 252 2.16 7.38 -17.98
N VAL A 253 2.83 6.53 -17.21
CA VAL A 253 2.60 5.08 -17.23
C VAL A 253 1.68 4.70 -16.08
N PHE A 254 0.62 3.94 -16.35
CA PHE A 254 -0.32 3.48 -15.33
C PHE A 254 -0.87 2.08 -15.63
N PRO A 255 -1.30 1.31 -14.61
CA PRO A 255 -1.92 -0.01 -14.78
C PRO A 255 -3.17 0.01 -15.67
N GLU A 256 -3.40 -1.06 -16.44
CA GLU A 256 -4.53 -1.16 -17.38
C GLU A 256 -5.90 -0.88 -16.74
N TYR A 257 -6.07 -1.21 -15.45
CA TYR A 257 -7.30 -0.96 -14.71
C TYR A 257 -7.59 0.52 -14.45
N GLU A 258 -6.62 1.42 -14.64
CA GLU A 258 -6.80 2.86 -14.45
C GLU A 258 -7.32 3.57 -15.70
N LEU A 259 -7.35 2.89 -16.87
CA LEU A 259 -7.65 3.52 -18.16
C LEU A 259 -8.94 4.35 -18.15
N GLU A 260 -10.02 3.80 -17.58
CA GLU A 260 -11.32 4.48 -17.57
C GLU A 260 -11.28 5.80 -16.78
N HIS A 261 -10.43 5.90 -15.76
CA HIS A 261 -10.27 7.13 -14.98
C HIS A 261 -9.57 8.21 -15.80
N PHE A 262 -8.54 7.86 -16.57
CA PHE A 262 -7.87 8.80 -17.47
C PHE A 262 -8.75 9.20 -18.66
N GLN A 263 -9.48 8.26 -19.26
CA GLN A 263 -10.36 8.54 -20.41
C GLN A 263 -11.51 9.49 -20.09
N LYS A 264 -11.93 9.59 -18.82
CA LYS A 264 -12.90 10.61 -18.38
C LYS A 264 -12.36 12.04 -18.52
N LEU A 265 -11.04 12.23 -18.50
CA LEU A 265 -10.39 13.55 -18.56
C LEU A 265 -9.73 13.82 -19.92
N VAL A 266 -9.17 12.79 -20.57
CA VAL A 266 -8.41 12.93 -21.81
C VAL A 266 -8.96 11.98 -22.88
N ASP A 267 -9.59 12.56 -23.90
CA ASP A 267 -10.17 11.85 -25.04
C ASP A 267 -9.19 11.83 -26.23
N VAL A 268 -8.34 10.80 -26.24
CA VAL A 268 -7.36 10.54 -27.31
C VAL A 268 -7.41 9.06 -27.73
N PRO A 269 -6.95 8.70 -28.94
CA PRO A 269 -7.00 7.33 -29.43
C PRO A 269 -6.29 6.33 -28.51
N VAL A 270 -6.80 5.10 -28.45
CA VAL A 270 -6.17 3.97 -27.77
C VAL A 270 -5.51 3.05 -28.80
N GLU A 271 -4.22 2.81 -28.63
CA GLU A 271 -3.39 1.96 -29.47
C GLU A 271 -2.80 0.81 -28.64
N PHE A 272 -2.43 -0.29 -29.32
CA PHE A 272 -1.95 -1.51 -28.69
C PHE A 272 -0.81 -2.10 -29.53
N ASP A 273 0.14 -2.79 -28.90
CA ASP A 273 1.07 -3.68 -29.62
C ASP A 273 0.29 -4.82 -30.31
N GLU A 274 0.53 -5.01 -31.62
CA GLU A 274 0.05 -6.19 -32.38
C GLU A 274 0.70 -7.50 -31.92
#